data_AF-F9Q130-F1
#
_entry.id   AF-F9Q130-F1
#
_cell.length_a   1.000
_cell.length_b   1.000
_cell.length_c   1.000
_cell.angle_alpha   90.00
_cell.angle_beta   90.00
_cell.angle_gamma   90.00
#
_symmetry.space_group_name_H-M   'P 1'
#
loop_
_entity.id
_entity.type
_entity.pdbx_description
1 polymer ?
#
loop_
_entity_poly.entity_id
_entity_poly.type
_entity_poly.pdbx_seq_one_letter_code
_entity_poly.pdbx_strand_id
1 'polypeptide(L)' 'MPTRNDYHTISVDNSVYSFRNIERIEYQIDHHKIHFVATPSHTSFWNRVKDAFIGEVDE' A
#
# COMPACT_ATOMS: atom_id res chain seq x y z
N MET A 1 -16.37 -33.06 0.95
CA MET A 1 -16.41 -31.90 1.85
C MET A 1 -15.12 -31.12 1.66
N PRO A 2 -15.12 -29.82 1.31
CA PRO A 2 -13.86 -29.10 1.25
C PRO A 2 -13.35 -28.97 2.69
N THR A 3 -12.31 -29.73 3.02
CA THR A 3 -11.50 -29.49 4.22
C THR A 3 -10.90 -28.11 4.01
N ARG A 4 -11.44 -27.09 4.70
CA ARG A 4 -10.96 -25.70 4.61
C ARG A 4 -9.44 -25.73 4.72
N ASN A 5 -8.78 -25.61 3.57
CA ASN A 5 -7.33 -25.58 3.50
C ASN A 5 -7.01 -24.21 4.10
N ASP A 6 -6.51 -24.22 5.33
CA ASP A 6 -6.16 -23.03 6.10
C ASP A 6 -4.91 -22.40 5.49
N TYR A 7 -5.05 -21.91 4.27
CA TYR A 7 -4.00 -21.37 3.44
C TYR A 7 -4.38 -19.93 3.10
N HIS A 8 -3.51 -19.02 3.50
CA HIS A 8 -3.71 -17.59 3.38
C HIS A 8 -2.61 -17.01 2.52
N THR A 9 -3.01 -16.18 1.55
CA THR A 9 -2.09 -15.35 0.79
C THR A 9 -2.03 -13.97 1.43
N ILE A 10 -0.85 -13.55 1.87
CA ILE A 10 -0.62 -12.22 2.44
C ILE A 10 0.26 -11.44 1.48
N SER A 11 -0.16 -10.24 1.10
CA SER A 11 0.65 -9.32 0.30
C SER A 11 1.07 -8.10 1.12
N VAL A 12 2.35 -7.71 0.97
CA VAL A 12 2.89 -6.44 1.47
C VAL A 12 3.51 -5.73 0.28
N ASP A 13 2.88 -4.65 -0.16
CA ASP A 13 3.17 -3.97 -1.43
C ASP A 13 3.22 -4.97 -2.60
N ASN A 14 4.38 -5.13 -3.22
CA ASN A 14 4.58 -6.04 -4.35
C ASN A 14 5.02 -7.46 -3.92
N SER A 15 5.24 -7.69 -2.62
CA SER A 15 5.67 -8.99 -2.09
C SER A 15 4.46 -9.84 -1.73
N VAL A 16 4.49 -11.12 -2.12
CA VAL A 16 3.40 -12.07 -1.88
C VAL A 16 3.92 -13.27 -1.10
N TYR A 17 3.23 -13.59 -0.01
CA TYR A 17 3.56 -14.65 0.93
C TYR A 17 2.41 -15.63 1.07
N SER A 18 2.75 -16.84 1.49
CA SER A 18 1.80 -17.93 1.65
C SER A 18 1.99 -18.56 3.02
N PHE A 19 0.92 -18.55 3.82
CA PHE A 19 0.95 -19.00 5.20
C PHE A 19 -0.15 -20.01 5.46
N ARG A 20 0.05 -20.85 6.47
CA ARG A 20 -0.97 -21.72 7.04
C ARG A 20 -1.08 -21.47 8.53
N ASN A 21 -2.23 -21.80 9.12
CA ASN A 21 -2.41 -21.78 10.58
C ASN A 21 -2.12 -20.42 11.20
N ILE A 22 -2.57 -19.36 10.55
CA ILE A 22 -2.48 -18.01 11.10
C ILE A 22 -3.48 -17.89 12.24
N GLU A 23 -2.99 -17.66 13.46
CA GLU A 23 -3.82 -17.39 14.62
C GLU A 23 -4.36 -15.96 14.61
N ARG A 24 -3.51 -14.98 14.25
CA ARG A 24 -3.85 -13.55 14.25
C ARG A 24 -2.93 -12.75 13.33
N ILE A 25 -3.43 -11.63 12.82
CA ILE A 25 -2.64 -10.59 12.13
C ILE A 25 -2.85 -9.29 12.89
N GLU A 26 -1.77 -8.55 13.16
CA GLU A 26 -1.82 -7.26 13.82
C GLU A 26 -1.21 -6.17 12.92
N TYR A 27 -1.75 -4.96 13.05
CA TYR A 27 -1.31 -3.79 12.31
C TYR A 27 -1.02 -2.66 13.28
N GLN A 28 0.07 -1.93 13.03
CA GLN A 28 0.45 -0.73 13.78
C GLN A 28 1.13 0.27 12.85
N ILE A 29 1.14 1.54 13.25
CA ILE A 29 1.96 2.55 12.58
C ILE A 29 3.41 2.28 12.97
N ASP A 30 4.25 2.00 11.98
CA ASP A 30 5.68 1.85 12.21
C ASP A 30 6.33 3.20 12.55
N HIS A 31 7.35 3.17 13.40
CA HIS A 31 8.14 4.35 13.74
C HIS A 31 9.19 4.68 12.67
N HIS A 32 9.53 3.72 11.81
CA HIS A 32 10.37 3.97 10.65
C HIS A 32 9.62 4.83 9.62
N LYS A 33 10.36 5.73 8.97
CA LYS A 33 9.83 6.62 7.95
C LYS A 33 10.63 6.49 6.67
N ILE A 34 9.93 6.46 5.54
CA ILE A 34 10.56 6.69 4.25
C ILE A 34 10.92 8.18 4.13
N HIS A 35 12.16 8.47 3.75
CA HIS A 35 12.63 9.83 3.53
C HIS A 35 12.75 10.10 2.04
N PHE A 36 12.01 11.08 1.54
CA PHE A 36 12.15 11.57 0.18
C PHE A 36 13.17 12.70 0.16
N VAL A 37 14.06 12.73 -0.84
CA VAL A 37 15.02 13.82 -1.03
C VAL A 37 14.25 15.12 -1.25
N ALA A 38 14.51 16.14 -0.43
CA ALA A 38 13.88 17.45 -0.60
C ALA A 38 14.46 18.14 -1.84
N THR A 39 13.68 18.22 -2.91
CA THR A 39 14.01 19.01 -4.10
C THR A 39 13.08 20.23 -4.19
N PRO A 40 13.55 21.36 -4.78
CA PRO A 40 12.70 22.51 -5.06
C PRO A 40 11.50 22.18 -5.97
N SER A 41 11.60 21.08 -6.72
CA SER A 41 10.57 20.59 -7.64
C SER A 41 9.61 19.58 -7.00
N HIS A 42 9.49 19.55 -5.67
CA HIS A 42 8.50 18.70 -5.01
C HIS A 42 7.09 19.13 -5.39
N THR A 43 6.39 18.27 -6.13
CA THR A 43 4.96 18.45 -6.41
C THR A 43 4.17 18.21 -5.13
N SER A 44 3.14 19.02 -4.85
CA SER A 44 2.27 18.79 -3.70
C SER A 44 1.54 17.44 -3.82
N PHE A 45 1.15 16.84 -2.69
CA PHE A 45 0.37 15.59 -2.71
C PHE A 45 -0.92 15.75 -3.52
N TRP A 46 -1.65 16.85 -3.31
CA TRP A 46 -2.93 17.09 -3.98
C TRP A 46 -2.78 17.39 -5.47
N ASN A 47 -1.68 18.02 -5.89
CA ASN A 47 -1.38 18.18 -7.30
C ASN A 47 -1.18 16.79 -7.94
N ARG A 48 -0.41 15.89 -7.30
CA ARG A 48 -0.26 14.51 -7.81
C ARG A 48 -1.58 13.76 -7.88
N VAL A 49 -2.49 13.96 -6.91
CA VAL A 49 -3.83 13.36 -6.94
C VAL A 49 -4.66 13.90 -8.09
N LYS A 50 -4.65 15.23 -8.31
CA LYS A 50 -5.33 15.87 -9.44
C LYS A 50 -4.82 15.28 -10.76
N ASP A 51 -3.51 15.27 -10.95
CA ASP A 51 -2.86 14.80 -12.18
C ASP A 51 -3.15 13.32 -12.46
N ALA A 52 -3.17 12.46 -11.44
CA ALA A 52 -3.33 11.02 -11.59
C ALA A 52 -4.78 10.56 -11.78
N PHE A 53 -5.76 11.26 -11.19
CA PHE A 53 -7.14 10.77 -11.10
C PHE A 53 -8.21 11.71 -11.67
N ILE A 54 -7.95 13.03 -11.72
CA ILE A 54 -8.96 14.03 -12.11
C ILE A 54 -8.67 14.54 -13.52
N GLY A 55 -7.40 14.84 -13.81
CA GLY A 55 -7.00 15.52 -15.03
C GLY A 55 -7.17 17.04 -14.95
N GLU A 56 -6.89 17.71 -16.05
CA GLU A 56 -7.20 19.13 -16.21
C GLU A 56 -8.69 19.30 -16.50
N VAL A 57 -9.30 20.35 -15.96
CA VAL A 57 -10.69 20.70 -16.28
C VAL A 57 -10.62 21.53 -17.55
N ASP A 58 -11.14 21.01 -18.66
CA ASP A 58 -11.29 21.79 -19.90
C ASP A 58 -12.19 23.00 -19.63
N GLU A 59 -11.79 24.19 -20.11
CA GLU A 59 -12.57 25.45 -20.00
C GLU A 59 -13.87 25.45 -20.82
#